data_AF-T0ZI63-F1
#
_entry.id   AF-T0ZI63-F1
#
_cell.length_a   1.000
_cell.length_b   1.000
_cell.length_c   1.000
_cell.angle_alpha   90.00
_cell.angle_beta   90.00
_cell.angle_gamma   90.00
#
_symmetry.space_group_name_H-M   'P 1'
#
loop_
_entity.id
_entity.type
_entity.pdbx_description
1 polymer ?
#
loop_
_entity_poly.entity_id
_entity_poly.type
_entity_poly.pdbx_seq_one_letter_code
_entity_poly.pdbx_strand_id
1 'polypeptide(L)'
;MKNNSAVSGFHKLRTDERLSLLRDLLDLSDEEIKHISSSGAISLDKVDKLIENVIGVSEIPLGIATYFLINGKDYLVPMAIEEASVVAACSNGAKVARLSGGFTGYSTSPIMIGQIQILDLDSPESAAIRILQNKETILKAANEKSKTLRENGAGAKDIEIRIIGNEQRMLIVHILVDVMDAMGANIVNSMCEHVSPILEDITGGRVNLRILSNLSMHRRSYASAVFRKEAIGGENGVDRIIEAYRFAELDMYRAATHNKGIMNGVDAV
;
A
#
# COMPACT_ATOMS: atom_id res chain seq x y z
N MET A 1 -16.04 -8.04 -25.27
CA MET A 1 -14.61 -8.43 -25.21
C MET A 1 -13.68 -7.27 -24.83
N LYS A 2 -14.15 -6.03 -24.67
CA LYS A 2 -13.34 -4.95 -24.05
C LYS A 2 -13.02 -5.32 -22.59
N ASN A 3 -11.82 -5.01 -22.13
CA ASN A 3 -11.34 -5.21 -20.75
C ASN A 3 -11.33 -6.66 -20.24
N ASN A 4 -11.19 -7.68 -21.09
CA ASN A 4 -11.02 -9.06 -20.61
C ASN A 4 -9.55 -9.36 -20.30
N SER A 5 -9.21 -9.69 -19.07
CA SER A 5 -7.84 -10.00 -18.67
C SER A 5 -7.38 -11.40 -19.09
N ALA A 6 -8.29 -12.28 -19.50
CA ALA A 6 -7.99 -13.67 -19.84
C ALA A 6 -7.33 -13.83 -21.23
N VAL A 7 -6.12 -13.31 -21.37
CA VAL A 7 -5.38 -13.26 -22.62
C VAL A 7 -4.51 -14.52 -22.79
N SER A 8 -5.01 -15.47 -23.58
CA SER A 8 -4.30 -16.71 -23.88
C SER A 8 -3.06 -16.48 -24.76
N GLY A 9 -1.95 -17.12 -24.40
CA GLY A 9 -0.73 -17.08 -25.21
C GLY A 9 0.05 -15.77 -25.17
N PHE A 10 -0.29 -14.81 -24.31
CA PHE A 10 0.37 -13.50 -24.23
C PHE A 10 1.90 -13.58 -24.10
N HIS A 11 2.41 -14.53 -23.31
CA HIS A 11 3.85 -14.76 -23.13
C HIS A 11 4.56 -15.24 -24.41
N LYS A 12 3.84 -15.80 -25.38
CA LYS A 12 4.40 -16.29 -26.66
C LYS A 12 4.50 -15.19 -27.73
N LEU A 13 3.75 -14.10 -27.57
CA LEU A 13 3.75 -12.98 -28.50
C LEU A 13 5.07 -12.21 -28.42
N ARG A 14 5.48 -11.58 -29.52
CA ARG A 14 6.55 -10.58 -29.52
C ARG A 14 6.08 -9.29 -28.84
N THR A 15 7.00 -8.42 -28.43
CA THR A 15 6.67 -7.18 -27.70
C THR A 15 5.77 -6.24 -28.50
N ASP A 16 5.99 -6.08 -29.80
CA ASP A 16 5.14 -5.33 -30.72
C ASP A 16 3.72 -5.89 -30.77
N GLU A 17 3.58 -7.21 -30.88
CA GLU A 17 2.28 -7.90 -30.91
C GLU A 17 1.53 -7.75 -29.57
N ARG A 18 2.25 -7.78 -28.44
CA ARG A 18 1.66 -7.51 -27.12
C ARG A 18 1.11 -6.10 -27.03
N LEU A 19 1.86 -5.10 -27.49
CA LEU A 19 1.44 -3.70 -27.46
C LEU A 19 0.23 -3.45 -28.35
N SER A 20 0.20 -3.99 -29.57
CA SER A 20 -0.97 -3.93 -30.45
C SER A 20 -2.21 -4.56 -29.81
N LEU A 21 -2.05 -5.72 -29.16
CA LEU A 21 -3.15 -6.37 -28.46
C LEU A 21 -3.66 -5.54 -27.28
N LEU A 22 -2.76 -4.93 -26.49
CA LEU A 22 -3.14 -4.06 -25.38
C LEU A 22 -3.88 -2.82 -25.86
N ARG A 23 -3.42 -2.23 -26.97
CA ARG A 23 -4.10 -1.10 -27.62
C ARG A 23 -5.55 -1.42 -27.91
N ASP A 24 -5.80 -2.53 -28.59
CA ASP A 24 -7.16 -2.92 -29.00
C ASP A 24 -8.04 -3.32 -27.81
N LEU A 25 -7.46 -3.97 -26.80
CA LEU A 25 -8.18 -4.47 -25.62
C LEU A 25 -8.63 -3.35 -24.68
N LEU A 26 -7.77 -2.33 -24.50
CA LEU A 26 -7.94 -1.22 -23.57
C LEU A 26 -8.35 0.09 -24.26
N ASP A 27 -8.45 0.11 -25.59
CA ASP A 27 -8.79 1.30 -26.38
C ASP A 27 -7.76 2.44 -26.20
N LEU A 28 -6.47 2.07 -26.12
CA LEU A 28 -5.38 3.03 -25.92
C LEU A 28 -5.11 3.84 -27.19
N SER A 29 -4.81 5.11 -27.01
CA SER A 29 -4.33 6.01 -28.06
C SER A 29 -2.91 5.63 -28.52
N ASP A 30 -2.56 6.09 -29.73
CA ASP A 30 -1.19 5.95 -30.24
C ASP A 30 -0.16 6.63 -29.33
N GLU A 31 -0.55 7.73 -28.67
CA GLU A 31 0.30 8.45 -27.73
C GLU A 31 0.57 7.63 -26.46
N GLU A 32 -0.46 7.00 -25.88
CA GLU A 32 -0.31 6.12 -24.72
C GLU A 32 0.56 4.90 -25.02
N ILE A 33 0.36 4.24 -26.17
CA ILE A 33 1.21 3.11 -26.60
C ILE A 33 2.66 3.56 -26.81
N LYS A 34 2.86 4.74 -27.38
CA LYS A 34 4.19 5.33 -27.53
C LYS A 34 4.83 5.54 -26.16
N HIS A 35 4.11 6.09 -25.17
CA HIS A 35 4.64 6.27 -23.82
C HIS A 35 5.06 4.96 -23.16
N ILE A 36 4.28 3.88 -23.32
CA ILE A 36 4.61 2.56 -22.76
C ILE A 36 5.85 1.95 -23.43
N SER A 37 6.02 2.15 -24.74
CA SER A 37 7.10 1.52 -25.51
C SER A 37 8.39 2.33 -25.58
N SER A 38 8.39 3.59 -25.13
CA SER A 38 9.55 4.47 -25.15
C SER A 38 10.48 4.22 -23.97
N SER A 39 11.76 3.93 -24.23
CA SER A 39 12.83 4.15 -23.24
C SER A 39 12.93 5.65 -22.94
N GLY A 40 13.02 6.04 -21.67
CA GLY A 40 13.01 7.46 -21.27
C GLY A 40 11.65 8.15 -21.33
N ALA A 41 10.54 7.45 -21.01
CA ALA A 41 9.19 8.03 -20.97
C ALA A 41 9.05 9.26 -20.04
N ILE A 42 9.99 9.47 -19.11
CA ILE A 42 10.10 10.64 -18.25
C ILE A 42 11.35 11.46 -18.59
N SER A 43 11.19 12.78 -18.76
CA SER A 43 12.32 13.68 -19.04
C SER A 43 13.17 13.93 -17.79
N LEU A 44 14.47 14.14 -17.96
CA LEU A 44 15.39 14.45 -16.85
C LEU A 44 14.92 15.66 -16.03
N ASP A 45 14.42 16.72 -16.68
CA ASP A 45 13.86 17.90 -15.98
C ASP A 45 12.67 17.59 -15.06
N LYS A 46 11.93 16.52 -15.34
CA LYS A 46 10.84 16.06 -14.47
C LYS A 46 11.38 15.22 -13.33
N VAL A 47 12.35 14.33 -13.61
CA VAL A 47 13.00 13.48 -12.60
C VAL A 47 13.78 14.32 -11.58
N ASP A 48 14.47 15.37 -12.03
CA ASP A 48 15.21 16.32 -11.19
C ASP A 48 14.33 17.04 -10.15
N LYS A 49 13.00 17.05 -10.37
CA LYS A 49 12.02 17.60 -9.42
C LYS A 49 11.47 16.56 -8.44
N LEU A 50 11.76 15.27 -8.63
CA LEU A 50 11.25 14.18 -7.79
C LEU A 50 12.17 13.87 -6.61
N ILE A 51 13.49 13.90 -6.85
CA ILE A 51 14.53 13.59 -5.86
C ILE A 51 15.72 14.53 -6.03
N GLU A 52 16.61 14.57 -5.04
CA GLU A 52 17.83 15.37 -5.08
C GLU A 52 18.96 14.68 -5.88
N ASN A 53 19.87 15.49 -6.45
CA ASN A 53 21.12 15.05 -7.10
C ASN A 53 20.93 14.07 -8.28
N VAL A 54 19.95 14.34 -9.15
CA VAL A 54 19.66 13.49 -10.31
C VAL A 54 20.80 13.55 -11.35
N ILE A 55 21.29 12.38 -11.75
CA ILE A 55 22.29 12.23 -12.82
C ILE A 55 21.81 11.32 -13.97
N GLY A 56 20.62 10.72 -13.84
CA GLY A 56 20.09 9.76 -14.80
C GLY A 56 18.84 9.04 -14.29
N VAL A 57 18.41 8.03 -15.04
CA VAL A 57 17.25 7.17 -14.73
C VAL A 57 17.68 5.71 -14.82
N SER A 58 17.22 4.88 -13.88
CA SER A 58 17.37 3.42 -13.95
C SER A 58 16.08 2.82 -14.49
N GLU A 59 16.16 2.06 -15.58
CA GLU A 59 15.00 1.39 -16.19
C GLU A 59 14.84 -0.03 -15.62
N ILE A 60 13.59 -0.44 -15.35
CA ILE A 60 13.22 -1.78 -14.88
C ILE A 60 12.26 -2.40 -15.92
N PRO A 61 12.38 -3.69 -16.27
CA PRO A 61 11.48 -4.32 -17.22
C PRO A 61 10.01 -4.21 -16.80
N LEU A 62 9.15 -3.77 -17.72
CA LEU A 62 7.70 -3.67 -17.51
C LEU A 62 6.96 -4.80 -18.23
N GLY A 63 6.26 -5.63 -17.45
CA GLY A 63 5.37 -6.68 -17.93
C GLY A 63 3.91 -6.41 -17.60
N ILE A 64 3.02 -7.25 -18.13
CA ILE A 64 1.60 -7.28 -17.77
C ILE A 64 1.26 -8.69 -17.32
N ALA A 65 0.79 -8.83 -16.08
CA ALA A 65 0.17 -10.05 -15.63
C ALA A 65 -1.31 -10.11 -16.05
N THR A 66 -1.70 -11.27 -16.56
CA THR A 66 -3.02 -11.52 -17.14
C THR A 66 -3.89 -12.38 -16.23
N TYR A 67 -5.16 -12.55 -16.59
CA TYR A 67 -6.18 -13.39 -15.95
C TYR A 67 -6.78 -12.92 -14.61
N PHE A 68 -6.31 -11.80 -14.04
CA PHE A 68 -6.84 -11.30 -12.77
C PHE A 68 -8.32 -10.94 -12.87
N LEU A 69 -9.15 -11.71 -12.17
CA LEU A 69 -10.56 -11.44 -11.90
C LEU A 69 -10.67 -11.08 -10.43
N ILE A 70 -10.98 -9.83 -10.10
CA ILE A 70 -11.08 -9.35 -8.71
C ILE A 70 -12.48 -8.77 -8.53
N ASN A 71 -13.25 -9.30 -7.57
CA ASN A 71 -14.63 -8.88 -7.31
C ASN A 71 -15.52 -8.87 -8.57
N GLY A 72 -15.35 -9.88 -9.44
CA GLY A 72 -16.11 -10.01 -10.69
C GLY A 72 -15.68 -9.06 -11.82
N LYS A 73 -14.61 -8.28 -11.63
CA LYS A 73 -14.06 -7.38 -12.65
C LYS A 73 -12.68 -7.84 -13.10
N ASP A 74 -12.47 -7.80 -14.41
CA ASP A 74 -11.20 -8.13 -15.05
C ASP A 74 -10.17 -6.99 -14.92
N TYR A 75 -8.92 -7.36 -14.62
CA TYR A 75 -7.79 -6.45 -14.53
C TYR A 75 -6.57 -6.99 -15.28
N LEU A 76 -5.95 -6.13 -16.08
CA LEU A 76 -4.56 -6.33 -16.51
C LEU A 76 -3.66 -5.61 -15.50
N VAL A 77 -2.68 -6.33 -14.96
CA VAL A 77 -1.85 -5.83 -13.85
C VAL A 77 -0.46 -5.50 -14.39
N PRO A 78 -0.08 -4.22 -14.54
CA PRO A 78 1.30 -3.85 -14.87
C PRO A 78 2.24 -4.27 -13.76
N MET A 79 3.42 -4.77 -14.12
CA MET A 79 4.43 -5.27 -13.19
C MET A 79 5.82 -4.82 -13.64
N ALA A 80 6.44 -3.88 -12.94
CA ALA A 80 7.83 -3.46 -13.13
C ALA A 80 8.78 -4.27 -12.23
N ILE A 81 9.48 -5.24 -12.80
CA ILE A 81 10.37 -6.14 -12.04
C ILE A 81 11.48 -6.74 -12.92
N GLU A 82 12.67 -6.92 -12.36
CA GLU A 82 13.82 -7.54 -13.02
C GLU A 82 13.89 -9.07 -12.82
N GLU A 83 13.24 -9.59 -11.77
CA GLU A 83 13.24 -11.02 -11.45
C GLU A 83 12.41 -11.84 -12.44
N ALA A 84 13.06 -12.84 -13.04
CA ALA A 84 12.41 -13.76 -13.96
C ALA A 84 11.27 -14.54 -13.28
N SER A 85 10.33 -15.01 -14.10
CA SER A 85 9.21 -15.87 -13.70
C SER A 85 8.14 -15.24 -12.79
N VAL A 86 8.36 -14.07 -12.15
CA VAL A 86 7.36 -13.46 -11.25
C VAL A 86 6.05 -13.14 -11.99
N VAL A 87 6.11 -12.38 -13.09
CA VAL A 87 4.93 -12.03 -13.90
C VAL A 87 4.20 -13.27 -14.41
N ALA A 88 4.94 -14.31 -14.79
CA ALA A 88 4.40 -15.58 -15.26
C ALA A 88 3.71 -16.35 -14.13
N ALA A 89 4.30 -16.39 -12.94
CA ALA A 89 3.73 -17.03 -11.76
C ALA A 89 2.43 -16.32 -11.32
N CYS A 90 2.41 -14.98 -11.28
CA CYS A 90 1.21 -14.19 -10.99
C CYS A 90 0.09 -14.48 -12.01
N SER A 91 0.41 -14.46 -13.31
CA SER A 91 -0.57 -14.76 -14.38
C SER A 91 -1.11 -16.19 -14.28
N ASN A 92 -0.25 -17.17 -13.96
CA ASN A 92 -0.66 -18.55 -13.79
C ASN A 92 -1.55 -18.74 -12.55
N GLY A 93 -1.16 -18.14 -11.42
CA GLY A 93 -1.97 -18.16 -10.20
C GLY A 93 -3.35 -17.54 -10.42
N ALA A 94 -3.41 -16.38 -11.07
CA ALA A 94 -4.67 -15.73 -11.43
C ALA A 94 -5.52 -16.59 -12.39
N LYS A 95 -4.90 -17.22 -13.39
CA LYS A 95 -5.57 -18.14 -14.31
C LYS A 95 -6.23 -19.31 -13.58
N VAL A 96 -5.53 -19.92 -12.62
CA VAL A 96 -6.06 -21.04 -11.84
C VAL A 96 -7.17 -20.56 -10.89
N ALA A 97 -6.98 -19.45 -10.18
CA ALA A 97 -7.99 -18.85 -9.31
C ALA A 97 -9.29 -18.53 -10.07
N ARG A 98 -9.16 -18.06 -11.31
CA ARG A 98 -10.30 -17.73 -12.18
C ARG A 98 -11.24 -18.91 -12.44
N LEU A 99 -10.74 -20.16 -12.40
CA LEU A 99 -11.58 -21.36 -12.54
C LEU A 99 -12.66 -21.46 -11.46
N SER A 100 -12.46 -20.82 -10.30
CA SER A 100 -13.41 -20.77 -9.19
C SER A 100 -14.00 -19.38 -8.96
N GLY A 101 -13.94 -18.48 -9.95
CA GLY A 101 -14.50 -17.13 -9.84
C GLY A 101 -13.49 -16.03 -9.50
N GLY A 102 -12.19 -16.35 -9.41
CA GLY A 102 -11.13 -15.37 -9.21
C GLY A 102 -10.88 -15.04 -7.73
N PHE A 103 -10.49 -13.80 -7.49
CA PHE A 103 -10.20 -13.27 -6.17
C PHE A 103 -11.37 -12.42 -5.64
N THR A 104 -11.60 -12.52 -4.34
CA THR A 104 -12.42 -11.56 -3.59
C THR A 104 -11.51 -10.69 -2.76
N GLY A 105 -11.62 -9.36 -2.92
CA GLY A 105 -10.80 -8.37 -2.24
C GLY A 105 -11.64 -7.35 -1.47
N TYR A 106 -11.14 -6.94 -0.30
CA TYR A 106 -11.73 -5.89 0.54
C TYR A 106 -10.61 -5.11 1.24
N SER A 107 -10.84 -3.83 1.52
CA SER A 107 -9.91 -3.00 2.30
C SER A 107 -10.65 -2.24 3.39
N THR A 108 -9.96 -1.96 4.49
CA THR A 108 -10.45 -1.01 5.49
C THR A 108 -10.45 0.42 4.92
N SER A 109 -11.04 1.36 5.66
CA SER A 109 -10.89 2.79 5.38
C SER A 109 -9.40 3.19 5.30
N PRO A 110 -9.02 4.17 4.47
CA PRO A 110 -7.63 4.59 4.28
C PRO A 110 -7.15 5.47 5.45
N ILE A 111 -7.13 4.90 6.65
CA ILE A 111 -6.73 5.58 7.88
C ILE A 111 -5.23 5.38 8.12
N MET A 112 -4.49 6.48 8.10
CA MET A 112 -3.07 6.53 8.46
C MET A 112 -2.90 7.02 9.89
N ILE A 113 -1.80 6.62 10.53
CA ILE A 113 -1.44 7.06 11.89
C ILE A 113 -0.35 8.13 11.77
N GLY A 114 -0.60 9.32 12.31
CA GLY A 114 0.44 10.29 12.66
C GLY A 114 0.84 10.14 14.12
N GLN A 115 2.13 10.04 14.43
CA GLN A 115 2.63 9.88 15.79
C GLN A 115 3.31 11.16 16.27
N ILE A 116 2.93 11.60 17.47
CA ILE A 116 3.54 12.71 18.17
C ILE A 116 4.08 12.21 19.51
N GLN A 117 5.38 12.33 19.69
CA GLN A 117 6.08 11.96 20.91
C GLN A 117 6.16 13.16 21.85
N ILE A 118 5.64 13.00 23.07
CA ILE A 118 5.70 14.00 24.14
C ILE A 118 6.54 13.45 25.30
N LEU A 119 7.50 14.27 25.73
CA LEU A 119 8.51 13.99 26.75
C LEU A 119 8.38 14.98 27.92
N ASP A 120 9.19 14.76 28.95
CA ASP A 120 9.35 15.68 30.09
C ASP A 120 8.03 15.97 30.81
N LEU A 121 7.24 14.91 31.05
CA LEU A 121 5.95 14.97 31.73
C LEU A 121 6.05 14.51 33.18
N ASP A 122 5.54 15.33 34.11
CA ASP A 122 5.41 14.92 35.53
C ASP A 122 4.47 13.71 35.70
N SER A 123 3.38 13.69 34.92
CA SER A 123 2.37 12.63 34.91
C SER A 123 1.80 12.42 33.50
N PRO A 124 2.28 11.40 32.77
CA PRO A 124 1.76 11.06 31.44
C PRO A 124 0.26 10.75 31.44
N GLU A 125 -0.27 10.16 32.52
CA GLU A 125 -1.70 9.88 32.68
C GLU A 125 -2.53 11.15 32.75
N SER A 126 -2.10 12.13 33.56
CA SER A 126 -2.81 13.41 33.68
C SER A 126 -2.75 14.18 32.36
N ALA A 127 -1.60 14.14 31.66
CA ALA A 127 -1.46 14.72 30.33
C ALA A 127 -2.39 14.03 29.31
N ALA A 128 -2.49 12.70 29.33
CA ALA A 128 -3.41 11.94 28.49
C ALA A 128 -4.87 12.38 28.70
N ILE A 129 -5.30 12.54 29.95
CA ILE A 129 -6.65 13.01 30.27
C ILE A 129 -6.90 14.40 29.70
N ARG A 130 -5.94 15.33 29.87
CA ARG A 130 -6.06 16.70 29.32
C ARG A 130 -6.15 16.70 27.79
N ILE A 131 -5.41 15.84 27.10
CA ILE A 131 -5.51 15.67 25.65
C ILE A 131 -6.90 15.16 25.26
N LEU A 132 -7.42 14.13 25.94
CA LEU A 132 -8.75 13.59 25.65
C LEU A 132 -9.87 14.61 25.89
N GLN A 133 -9.75 15.45 26.92
CA GLN A 133 -10.70 16.54 27.18
C GLN A 133 -10.69 17.60 26.07
N ASN A 134 -9.56 17.77 25.37
CA ASN A 134 -9.39 18.74 24.28
C ASN A 134 -9.38 18.09 22.88
N LYS A 135 -9.80 16.82 22.78
CA LYS A 135 -9.73 16.01 21.55
C LYS A 135 -10.32 16.73 20.34
N GLU A 136 -11.54 17.27 20.48
CA GLU A 136 -12.23 17.98 19.38
C GLU A 136 -11.47 19.21 18.90
N THR A 137 -10.89 19.98 19.83
CA THR A 137 -10.06 21.14 19.50
C THR A 137 -8.82 20.73 18.70
N ILE A 138 -8.14 19.65 19.12
CA ILE A 138 -6.95 19.13 18.45
C ILE A 138 -7.30 18.61 17.05
N LEU A 139 -8.39 17.83 16.92
CA LEU A 139 -8.87 17.33 15.62
C LEU A 139 -9.27 18.45 14.67
N LYS A 140 -9.94 19.49 15.19
CA LYS A 140 -10.29 20.68 14.41
C LYS A 140 -9.04 21.38 13.90
N ALA A 141 -8.06 21.61 14.76
CA ALA A 141 -6.79 22.22 14.38
C ALA A 141 -6.05 21.39 13.32
N ALA A 142 -5.93 20.06 13.50
CA ALA A 142 -5.34 19.18 12.50
C ALA A 142 -6.01 19.34 11.12
N ASN A 143 -7.34 19.39 11.10
CA ASN A 143 -8.13 19.52 9.88
C ASN A 143 -8.08 20.92 9.23
N GLU A 144 -7.40 21.90 9.82
CA GLU A 144 -7.11 23.18 9.15
C GLU A 144 -6.02 23.03 8.07
N LYS A 145 -5.17 22.00 8.17
CA LYS A 145 -4.05 21.78 7.25
C LYS A 145 -4.45 21.25 5.87
N SER A 146 -5.68 20.78 5.71
CA SER A 146 -6.20 20.39 4.39
C SER A 146 -7.65 20.78 4.23
N LYS A 147 -7.87 21.80 3.39
CA LYS A 147 -9.20 22.18 2.93
C LYS A 147 -9.87 21.03 2.16
N THR A 148 -9.13 20.38 1.26
CA THR A 148 -9.64 19.28 0.43
C THR A 148 -10.13 18.10 1.24
N LEU A 149 -9.35 17.61 2.21
CA LEU A 149 -9.77 16.48 3.04
C LEU A 149 -11.00 16.85 3.87
N ARG A 150 -11.05 18.06 4.43
CA ARG A 150 -12.19 18.53 5.21
C ARG A 150 -13.47 18.64 4.38
N GLU A 151 -13.39 19.19 3.17
CA GLU A 151 -14.53 19.33 2.26
C GLU A 151 -15.10 17.98 1.79
N ASN A 152 -14.24 16.96 1.70
CA ASN A 152 -14.65 15.60 1.34
C ASN A 152 -15.04 14.75 2.56
N GLY A 153 -15.17 15.35 3.75
CA GLY A 153 -15.53 14.61 4.96
C GLY A 153 -14.47 13.59 5.38
N ALA A 154 -13.20 13.78 5.02
CA ALA A 154 -12.03 12.99 5.40
C ALA A 154 -11.21 13.71 6.49
N GLY A 155 -9.89 13.53 6.55
CA GLY A 155 -9.00 14.21 7.49
C GLY A 155 -8.86 13.51 8.84
N ALA A 156 -8.37 14.22 9.85
CA ALA A 156 -8.21 13.69 11.21
C ALA A 156 -9.57 13.29 11.80
N LYS A 157 -9.70 12.01 12.16
CA LYS A 157 -10.92 11.36 12.64
C LYS A 157 -10.90 11.07 14.13
N ASP A 158 -9.74 10.70 14.65
CA ASP A 158 -9.64 10.24 16.02
C ASP A 158 -8.23 10.47 16.58
N ILE A 159 -8.12 10.38 17.90
CA ILE A 159 -6.87 10.41 18.64
C ILE A 159 -6.79 9.18 19.53
N GLU A 160 -5.72 8.42 19.40
CA GLU A 160 -5.37 7.35 20.35
C GLU A 160 -4.16 7.79 21.17
N ILE A 161 -4.09 7.35 22.43
CA ILE A 161 -3.01 7.72 23.33
C ILE A 161 -2.38 6.46 23.90
N ARG A 162 -1.05 6.43 23.90
CA ARG A 162 -0.27 5.33 24.47
C ARG A 162 0.80 5.91 25.39
N ILE A 163 0.94 5.31 26.57
CA ILE A 163 2.07 5.60 27.45
C ILE A 163 3.03 4.43 27.33
N ILE A 164 4.29 4.71 27.01
CA ILE A 164 5.33 3.70 26.81
C ILE A 164 6.55 4.01 27.67
N GLY A 165 7.38 3.00 27.91
CA GLY A 165 8.57 3.11 28.76
C GLY A 165 8.26 2.84 30.23
N ASN A 166 9.29 2.41 30.96
CA ASN A 166 9.20 2.11 32.40
C ASN A 166 9.75 3.28 33.22
N GLU A 167 11.04 3.60 33.05
CA GLU A 167 11.71 4.67 33.81
C GLU A 167 11.54 6.05 33.16
N GLN A 168 11.81 6.16 31.85
CA GLN A 168 11.52 7.35 31.05
C GLN A 168 10.21 7.16 30.31
N ARG A 169 9.11 7.43 31.01
CA ARG A 169 7.77 7.27 30.46
C ARG A 169 7.49 8.37 29.44
N MET A 170 7.06 7.98 28.25
CA MET A 170 6.75 8.87 27.14
C MET A 170 5.27 8.76 26.81
N LEU A 171 4.66 9.87 26.43
CA LEU A 171 3.29 9.90 25.93
C LEU A 171 3.30 9.99 24.41
N ILE A 172 2.72 8.99 23.76
CA ILE A 172 2.59 8.92 22.30
C ILE A 172 1.14 9.21 21.93
N VAL A 173 0.94 10.30 21.19
CA VAL A 173 -0.36 10.65 20.63
C VAL A 173 -0.40 10.18 19.19
N HIS A 174 -1.35 9.32 18.87
CA HIS A 174 -1.68 8.96 17.51
C HIS A 174 -2.82 9.84 17.02
N ILE A 175 -2.67 10.45 15.85
CA ILE A 175 -3.77 11.07 15.11
C ILE A 175 -4.15 10.11 13.99
N LEU A 176 -5.39 9.63 14.01
CA LEU A 176 -5.94 8.78 12.96
C LEU A 176 -6.49 9.65 11.84
N VAL A 177 -5.89 9.60 10.66
CA VAL A 177 -6.21 10.49 9.54
C VAL A 177 -6.73 9.69 8.36
N ASP A 178 -7.95 9.99 7.92
CA ASP A 178 -8.47 9.55 6.64
C ASP A 178 -7.84 10.37 5.51
N VAL A 179 -7.04 9.70 4.69
CA VAL A 179 -6.26 10.32 3.61
C VAL A 179 -6.85 10.09 2.22
N MET A 180 -8.05 9.49 2.14
CA MET A 180 -8.72 9.15 0.89
C MET A 180 -7.78 8.38 -0.07
N ASP A 181 -7.61 8.87 -1.30
CA ASP A 181 -6.82 8.24 -2.36
C ASP A 181 -5.30 8.46 -2.20
N ALA A 182 -4.86 9.31 -1.27
CA ALA A 182 -3.44 9.56 -1.07
C ALA A 182 -2.76 8.47 -0.22
N MET A 183 -1.44 8.34 -0.33
CA MET A 183 -0.65 7.58 0.65
C MET A 183 -0.73 8.24 2.03
N GLY A 184 -0.67 9.57 2.09
CA GLY A 184 -0.95 10.33 3.31
C GLY A 184 0.26 10.85 4.09
N ALA A 185 1.49 10.47 3.75
CA ALA A 185 2.69 10.82 4.53
C ALA A 185 2.82 12.34 4.78
N ASN A 186 2.86 13.15 3.72
CA ASN A 186 3.08 14.60 3.83
C ASN A 186 1.97 15.31 4.61
N ILE A 187 0.71 14.93 4.36
CA ILE A 187 -0.42 15.56 5.04
C ILE A 187 -0.49 15.17 6.51
N VAL A 188 -0.24 13.91 6.84
CA VAL A 188 -0.20 13.43 8.23
C VAL A 188 0.92 14.12 9.01
N ASN A 189 2.11 14.24 8.43
CA ASN A 189 3.23 14.96 9.07
C ASN A 189 2.89 16.45 9.28
N SER A 190 2.32 17.10 8.26
CA SER A 190 1.89 18.50 8.35
C SER A 190 0.82 18.73 9.42
N MET A 191 -0.11 17.78 9.58
CA MET A 191 -1.11 17.80 10.66
C MET A 191 -0.44 17.64 12.02
N CYS A 192 0.51 16.71 12.16
CA CYS A 192 1.24 16.48 13.40
C CYS A 192 2.04 17.72 13.81
N GLU A 193 2.77 18.34 12.89
CA GLU A 193 3.49 19.58 13.12
C GLU A 193 2.57 20.70 13.59
N HIS A 194 1.41 20.86 12.94
CA HIS A 194 0.47 21.93 13.27
C HIS A 194 -0.14 21.79 14.66
N VAL A 195 -0.47 20.57 15.10
CA VAL A 195 -1.08 20.37 16.42
C VAL A 195 -0.05 20.30 17.56
N SER A 196 1.24 20.18 17.24
CA SER A 196 2.28 19.97 18.26
C SER A 196 2.35 21.10 19.29
N PRO A 197 2.34 22.40 18.93
CA PRO A 197 2.32 23.48 19.92
C PRO A 197 1.11 23.42 20.85
N ILE A 198 -0.06 23.05 20.31
CA ILE A 198 -1.30 22.87 21.09
C ILE A 198 -1.13 21.75 22.12
N LEU A 199 -0.47 20.65 21.72
CA LEU A 199 -0.20 19.53 22.63
C LEU A 199 0.84 19.90 23.70
N GLU A 200 1.86 20.69 23.38
CA GLU A 200 2.81 21.21 24.38
C GLU A 200 2.08 22.08 25.41
N ASP A 201 1.23 23.01 24.97
CA ASP A 201 0.45 23.88 25.86
C ASP A 201 -0.51 23.09 26.76
N ILE A 202 -1.19 22.08 26.22
CA ILE A 202 -2.14 21.24 26.98
C ILE A 202 -1.42 20.36 27.99
N THR A 203 -0.26 19.82 27.61
CA THR A 203 0.42 18.80 28.41
C THR A 203 1.44 19.37 29.38
N GLY A 204 2.04 20.52 29.06
CA GLY A 204 3.22 21.07 29.71
C GLY A 204 4.52 20.32 29.38
N GLY A 205 4.46 19.32 28.50
CA GLY A 205 5.61 18.53 28.07
C GLY A 205 6.23 19.07 26.79
N ARG A 206 7.34 18.45 26.38
CA ARG A 206 8.08 18.79 25.16
C ARG A 206 7.79 17.81 24.04
N VAL A 207 7.40 18.29 22.87
CA VAL A 207 7.23 17.46 21.67
C VAL A 207 8.59 17.23 20.99
N ASN A 208 8.83 15.99 20.56
CA ASN A 208 10.03 15.62 19.81
C ASN A 208 9.70 15.14 18.39
N LEU A 209 9.43 13.85 18.21
CA LEU A 209 9.07 13.28 16.91
C LEU A 209 7.61 13.57 16.55
N ARG A 210 7.38 13.89 15.26
CA ARG A 210 6.08 14.22 14.64
C ARG A 210 6.05 13.61 13.25
N ILE A 211 5.71 12.33 13.15
CA ILE A 211 5.95 11.55 11.94
C ILE A 211 4.87 10.49 11.76
N LEU A 212 4.49 10.17 10.53
CA LEU A 212 3.62 9.03 10.27
C LEU A 212 4.22 7.71 10.79
N SER A 213 3.36 6.76 11.12
CA SER A 213 3.74 5.36 11.31
C SER A 213 3.57 4.58 10.01
N ASN A 214 4.62 3.87 9.58
CA ASN A 214 4.54 2.91 8.48
C ASN A 214 3.85 1.59 8.89
N LEU A 215 3.65 1.35 10.19
CA LEU A 215 2.81 0.25 10.66
C LEU A 215 1.33 0.63 10.51
N SER A 216 0.80 0.47 9.30
CA SER A 216 -0.53 0.92 8.86
C SER A 216 -1.68 -0.01 9.28
N MET A 217 -1.81 -0.30 10.58
CA MET A 217 -2.79 -1.26 11.10
C MET A 217 -4.27 -0.93 10.81
N HIS A 218 -4.61 0.36 10.59
CA HIS A 218 -5.96 0.79 10.21
C HIS A 218 -6.18 0.89 8.70
N ARG A 219 -5.17 0.63 7.87
CA ARG A 219 -5.23 0.63 6.40
C ARG A 219 -4.75 -0.72 5.86
N ARG A 220 -5.61 -1.73 6.00
CA ARG A 220 -5.34 -3.12 5.62
C ARG A 220 -6.16 -3.53 4.40
N SER A 221 -5.52 -4.26 3.50
CA SER A 221 -6.15 -4.90 2.35
C SER A 221 -6.16 -6.42 2.55
N TYR A 222 -7.25 -7.05 2.11
CA TYR A 222 -7.48 -8.49 2.21
C TYR A 222 -7.81 -9.03 0.83
N ALA A 223 -7.31 -10.23 0.54
CA ALA A 223 -7.65 -10.97 -0.66
C ALA A 223 -7.82 -12.46 -0.31
N SER A 224 -8.75 -13.11 -0.98
CA SER A 224 -8.96 -14.56 -0.90
C SER A 224 -9.33 -15.13 -2.27
N ALA A 225 -9.04 -16.40 -2.50
CA ALA A 225 -9.43 -17.12 -3.70
C ALA A 225 -9.59 -18.62 -3.38
N VAL A 226 -10.38 -19.30 -4.21
CA VAL A 226 -10.57 -20.75 -4.13
C VAL A 226 -9.87 -21.41 -5.31
N PHE A 227 -9.03 -22.40 -5.02
CA PHE A 227 -8.30 -23.15 -6.04
C PHE A 227 -8.89 -24.57 -6.12
N ARG A 228 -9.35 -24.98 -7.31
CA ARG A 228 -9.82 -26.36 -7.52
C ARG A 228 -8.63 -27.31 -7.39
N LYS A 229 -8.75 -28.34 -6.56
CA LYS A 229 -7.67 -29.31 -6.33
C LYS A 229 -7.12 -29.90 -7.62
N GLU A 230 -7.99 -30.18 -8.60
CA GLU A 230 -7.59 -30.76 -9.90
C GLU A 230 -6.61 -29.85 -10.66
N ALA A 231 -6.69 -28.53 -10.46
CA ALA A 231 -5.82 -27.57 -11.12
C ALA A 231 -4.49 -27.34 -10.40
N ILE A 232 -4.30 -27.91 -9.20
CA ILE A 232 -3.09 -27.77 -8.37
C ILE A 232 -2.45 -29.11 -7.99
N GLY A 233 -2.84 -30.21 -8.65
CA GLY A 233 -2.23 -31.53 -8.44
C GLY A 233 -3.04 -32.50 -7.58
N GLY A 234 -4.35 -32.28 -7.44
CA GLY A 234 -5.26 -33.10 -6.65
C GLY A 234 -5.09 -32.90 -5.14
N GLU A 235 -5.55 -33.87 -4.34
CA GLU A 235 -5.43 -33.84 -2.88
C GLU A 235 -3.96 -33.71 -2.43
N ASN A 236 -3.07 -34.49 -3.04
CA ASN A 236 -1.63 -34.39 -2.76
C ASN A 236 -1.07 -32.98 -3.01
N GLY A 237 -1.60 -32.26 -4.01
CA GLY A 237 -1.22 -30.87 -4.28
C GLY A 237 -1.67 -29.92 -3.17
N VAL A 238 -2.88 -30.11 -2.66
CA VAL A 238 -3.44 -29.35 -1.53
C VAL A 238 -2.61 -29.59 -0.27
N ASP A 239 -2.36 -30.85 0.09
CA ASP A 239 -1.60 -31.21 1.29
C ASP A 239 -0.21 -30.59 1.29
N ARG A 240 0.50 -30.65 0.16
CA ARG A 240 1.84 -30.06 0.02
C ARG A 240 1.85 -28.54 0.17
N ILE A 241 0.79 -27.85 -0.30
CA ILE A 241 0.66 -26.40 -0.11
C ILE A 241 0.44 -26.09 1.38
N ILE A 242 -0.41 -26.87 2.06
CA ILE A 242 -0.67 -26.71 3.51
C ILE A 242 0.59 -26.98 4.33
N GLU A 243 1.33 -28.05 4.01
CA GLU A 243 2.61 -28.38 4.65
C GLU A 243 3.64 -27.26 4.46
N ALA A 244 3.77 -26.72 3.24
CA ALA A 244 4.67 -25.61 2.96
C ALA A 244 4.29 -24.32 3.70
N TYR A 245 2.98 -24.07 3.88
CA TYR A 245 2.48 -22.99 4.72
C TYR A 245 2.82 -23.22 6.20
N ARG A 246 2.57 -24.42 6.74
CA ARG A 246 2.92 -24.74 8.14
C ARG A 246 4.41 -24.62 8.41
N PHE A 247 5.25 -25.00 7.46
CA PHE A 247 6.69 -24.76 7.56
C PHE A 247 7.00 -23.25 7.68
N ALA A 248 6.37 -22.40 6.87
CA ALA A 248 6.55 -20.95 6.94
C ALA A 248 5.99 -20.33 8.23
N GLU A 249 4.93 -20.89 8.80
CA GLU A 249 4.34 -20.42 10.06
C GLU A 249 5.23 -20.75 11.27
N LEU A 250 5.88 -21.91 11.25
CA LEU A 250 6.65 -22.43 12.39
C LEU A 250 8.13 -22.01 12.40
N ASP A 251 8.70 -21.63 11.25
CA ASP A 251 10.11 -21.26 11.11
C ASP A 251 10.31 -19.88 10.49
N MET A 252 10.97 -18.97 11.24
CA MET A 252 11.24 -17.60 10.81
C MET A 252 12.10 -17.52 9.53
N TYR A 253 13.00 -18.48 9.31
CA TYR A 253 13.83 -18.50 8.08
C TYR A 253 12.96 -18.77 6.85
N ARG A 254 12.00 -19.71 6.98
CA ARG A 254 11.05 -19.97 5.91
C ARG A 254 10.02 -18.86 5.77
N ALA A 255 9.56 -18.27 6.88
CA ALA A 255 8.63 -17.13 6.88
C ALA A 255 9.15 -15.96 6.05
N ALA A 256 10.42 -15.60 6.21
CA ALA A 256 11.06 -14.54 5.43
C ALA A 256 11.00 -14.82 3.92
N THR A 257 11.31 -16.06 3.51
CA THR A 257 11.26 -16.44 2.08
C THR A 257 9.82 -16.51 1.54
N HIS A 258 8.87 -16.98 2.35
CA HIS A 258 7.45 -17.00 2.01
C HIS A 258 6.94 -15.57 1.76
N ASN A 259 7.23 -14.64 2.68
CA ASN A 259 6.81 -13.25 2.58
C ASN A 259 7.52 -12.51 1.43
N LYS A 260 8.80 -12.78 1.18
CA LYS A 260 9.51 -12.25 0.00
C LYS A 260 8.79 -12.64 -1.30
N GLY A 261 8.33 -13.89 -1.41
CA GLY A 261 7.56 -14.34 -2.57
C GLY A 261 6.25 -13.58 -2.77
N ILE A 262 5.59 -13.14 -1.69
CA ILE A 262 4.42 -12.25 -1.75
C ILE A 262 4.84 -10.86 -2.24
N MET A 263 5.90 -10.29 -1.64
CA MET A 263 6.37 -8.94 -1.98
C MET A 263 6.88 -8.82 -3.40
N ASN A 264 7.43 -9.90 -4.00
CA ASN A 264 7.75 -9.92 -5.44
C ASN A 264 6.55 -9.53 -6.32
N GLY A 265 5.35 -9.98 -5.96
CA GLY A 265 4.13 -9.65 -6.68
C GLY A 265 3.59 -8.26 -6.33
N VAL A 266 3.71 -7.86 -5.07
CA VAL A 266 3.19 -6.57 -4.57
C VAL A 266 4.05 -5.39 -5.02
N ASP A 267 5.37 -5.46 -4.84
CA ASP A 267 6.31 -4.37 -5.14
C ASP A 267 6.43 -4.09 -6.64
N ALA A 268 6.07 -5.07 -7.48
CA ALA A 268 6.10 -4.91 -8.93
C ALA A 268 4.94 -4.05 -9.48
N VAL A 269 3.82 -3.92 -8.74
CA VAL A 269 2.59 -3.24 -9.21
C VAL A 269 2.61 -1.77 -8.83
#